data_AF-A0A7U3ZSI5-F1
#
_entry.id   AF-A0A7U3ZSI5-F1
#
_cell.length_a   1.000
_cell.length_b   1.000
_cell.length_c   1.000
_cell.angle_alpha   90.00
_cell.angle_beta   90.00
_cell.angle_gamma   90.00
#
_symmetry.space_group_name_H-M   'P 1'
#
loop_
_entity.id
_entity.type
_entity.pdbx_description
1 polymer ?
#
loop_
_entity_poly.entity_id
_entity_poly.type
_entity_poly.pdbx_seq_one_letter_code
_entity_poly.pdbx_strand_id
1 'polypeptide(L)'
;MYISIDKNRRGNLEIEQRVINKIVKNTVLLNSAIDNLSDINVSTSVFQEDQLYILITVKVRNKIEDLKINKDKLLKSIDKNLSQTISIKPKNINISYIK
;
A
#
# COMPACT_ATOMS: atom_id res chain seq x y z
N MET A 1 11.14 -19.43 -6.21
CA MET A 1 11.33 -18.85 -4.88
C MET A 1 9.96 -18.81 -4.21
N TYR A 2 9.70 -19.75 -3.30
CA TYR A 2 8.42 -19.91 -2.61
C TYR A 2 8.62 -19.45 -1.17
N ILE A 3 7.97 -18.35 -0.78
CA ILE A 3 8.00 -17.88 0.61
C ILE A 3 6.83 -18.59 1.30
N SER A 4 7.11 -19.61 2.11
CA SER A 4 6.08 -20.28 2.91
C SER A 4 5.71 -19.37 4.08
N ILE A 5 4.52 -18.79 4.02
CA ILE A 5 3.89 -18.04 5.10
C ILE A 5 3.20 -19.07 6.01
N ASP A 6 3.92 -19.61 6.98
CA ASP A 6 3.32 -20.50 7.97
C ASP A 6 2.38 -19.70 8.89
N LYS A 7 1.10 -20.08 8.93
CA LYS A 7 0.07 -19.46 9.77
C LYS A 7 0.36 -19.75 11.24
N ASN A 8 1.10 -18.85 11.88
CA ASN A 8 1.44 -18.91 13.29
C ASN A 8 0.19 -18.64 14.15
N ARG A 9 -0.46 -19.71 14.64
CA ARG A 9 -1.76 -19.66 15.34
C ARG A 9 -1.73 -19.08 16.77
N ARG A 10 -0.58 -18.59 17.28
CA ARG A 10 -0.47 -18.12 18.68
C ARG A 10 0.33 -16.83 18.92
N GLY A 11 0.84 -16.15 17.90
CA GLY A 11 1.64 -14.95 18.11
C GLY A 11 1.84 -14.19 16.82
N ASN A 12 1.25 -13.01 16.77
CA ASN A 12 1.41 -11.93 15.80
C ASN A 12 1.39 -12.31 14.31
N LEU A 13 0.38 -11.79 13.62
CA LEU A 13 0.37 -11.45 12.18
C LEU A 13 1.46 -10.40 11.83
N GLU A 14 2.66 -10.55 12.37
CA GLU A 14 3.89 -9.87 11.96
C GLU A 14 4.51 -10.57 10.74
N ILE A 15 3.70 -11.16 9.86
CA ILE A 15 4.06 -11.15 8.44
C ILE A 15 3.80 -9.72 8.02
N GLU A 16 4.90 -8.97 8.10
CA GLU A 16 4.93 -7.69 8.78
C GLU A 16 4.07 -6.67 8.04
N GLN A 17 3.25 -5.89 8.76
CA GLN A 17 2.70 -4.63 8.23
C GLN A 17 3.77 -3.81 7.49
N ARG A 18 5.05 -3.94 7.87
CA ARG A 18 6.23 -3.40 7.17
C ARG A 18 6.38 -3.90 5.72
N VAL A 19 6.18 -5.19 5.46
CA VAL A 19 6.20 -5.77 4.11
C VAL A 19 5.05 -5.23 3.28
N ILE A 20 3.83 -5.18 3.84
CA ILE A 20 2.67 -4.59 3.18
C ILE A 20 2.93 -3.11 2.85
N ASN A 21 3.43 -2.35 3.82
CA ASN A 21 3.80 -0.94 3.66
C ASN A 21 4.83 -0.76 2.55
N LYS A 22 5.86 -1.63 2.47
CA LYS A 22 6.87 -1.59 1.40
C LYS A 22 6.28 -1.91 0.02
N ILE A 23 5.45 -2.95 -0.10
CA ILE A 23 4.80 -3.31 -1.38
C ILE A 23 3.94 -2.15 -1.88
N VAL A 24 3.10 -1.59 -1.00
CA VAL A 24 2.22 -0.47 -1.33
C VAL A 24 3.05 0.77 -1.66
N LYS A 25 4.06 1.12 -0.86
CA LYS A 25 4.94 2.28 -1.11
C LYS A 25 5.64 2.19 -2.47
N ASN A 26 6.21 1.02 -2.80
CA ASN A 26 6.82 0.80 -4.11
C ASN A 26 5.80 0.89 -5.25
N THR A 27 4.60 0.35 -5.04
CA THR A 27 3.53 0.41 -6.05
C THR A 27 3.10 1.85 -6.31
N VAL A 28 2.99 2.68 -5.26
CA VAL A 28 2.70 4.11 -5.40
C VAL A 28 3.81 4.80 -6.16
N LEU A 29 5.08 4.61 -5.76
CA LEU A 29 6.25 5.22 -6.43
C LEU A 29 6.29 4.91 -7.94
N LEU A 30 6.06 3.66 -8.33
CA LEU A 30 6.05 3.23 -9.74
C LEU A 30 4.89 3.81 -10.57
N ASN A 31 3.81 4.23 -9.91
CA ASN A 31 2.61 4.78 -10.56
C ASN A 31 2.50 6.30 -10.41
N SER A 32 3.51 6.95 -9.86
CA SER A 32 3.56 8.39 -9.61
C SER A 32 4.75 9.02 -10.32
N ALA A 33 4.58 10.22 -10.85
CA ALA A 33 5.70 11.01 -11.35
C ALA A 33 6.59 11.45 -10.16
N ILE A 34 7.82 10.95 -10.12
CA ILE A 34 8.78 11.13 -9.02
C ILE A 34 9.03 12.62 -8.74
N ASP A 35 8.99 13.46 -9.76
CA ASP A 35 9.34 14.89 -9.66
C ASP A 35 8.37 15.71 -8.80
N ASN A 36 7.12 15.24 -8.63
CA ASN A 36 6.07 15.96 -7.89
C ASN A 36 5.86 15.44 -6.45
N LEU A 37 6.63 14.43 -6.03
CA LEU A 37 6.51 13.80 -4.71
C LEU A 37 7.57 14.32 -3.74
N SER A 38 7.13 14.76 -2.56
CA SER A 38 8.05 15.12 -1.46
C SER A 38 8.34 13.91 -0.59
N ASP A 39 7.31 13.18 -0.21
CA ASP A 39 7.36 12.00 0.64
C ASP A 39 6.09 11.16 0.43
N ILE A 40 6.19 9.86 0.68
CA ILE A 40 5.05 8.94 0.71
C ILE A 40 5.11 8.17 2.02
N ASN A 41 4.09 8.40 2.84
CA ASN A 41 3.83 7.65 4.04
C ASN A 41 2.69 6.65 3.79
N VAL A 42 2.97 5.37 4.00
CA VAL A 42 1.96 4.32 3.90
C VAL A 42 1.73 3.77 5.30
N SER A 43 0.50 3.86 5.77
CA SER A 43 0.05 3.23 7.00
C SER A 43 -0.93 2.13 6.64
N THR A 44 -0.70 0.92 7.15
CA THR A 44 -1.61 -0.21 6.99
C THR A 44 -2.12 -0.64 8.36
N SER A 45 -3.40 -1.00 8.41
CA SER A 45 -4.04 -1.48 9.63
C SER A 45 -4.78 -2.76 9.30
N VAL A 46 -4.47 -3.81 10.06
CA VAL A 46 -5.17 -5.09 9.98
C VAL A 46 -6.07 -5.15 11.21
N PHE A 47 -7.38 -5.15 10.99
CA PHE A 47 -8.35 -5.31 12.06
C PHE A 47 -8.69 -6.80 12.23
N GLN A 48 -9.25 -7.15 13.39
CA GLN A 48 -9.71 -8.50 13.70
C GLN A 48 -10.55 -9.07 12.53
N GLU A 49 -10.37 -10.37 12.22
CA GLU A 49 -10.93 -11.09 11.05
C GLU A 49 -10.15 -10.98 9.71
N ASP A 50 -8.81 -10.81 9.74
CA ASP A 50 -7.96 -10.78 8.53
C ASP A 50 -8.32 -9.65 7.53
N GLN A 51 -9.00 -8.60 7.98
CA GLN A 51 -9.40 -7.48 7.11
C GLN A 51 -8.28 -6.44 7.03
N LEU A 52 -7.66 -6.33 5.85
CA LEU A 52 -6.61 -5.34 5.58
C LEU A 52 -7.21 -4.01 5.11
N TYR A 53 -6.88 -2.94 5.82
CA TYR A 53 -7.19 -1.56 5.47
C TYR A 53 -5.88 -0.81 5.20
N ILE A 54 -5.85 -0.05 4.12
CA ILE A 54 -4.65 0.66 3.66
C ILE A 54 -4.96 2.16 3.61
N LEU A 55 -4.17 2.96 4.32
CA LEU A 55 -4.17 4.41 4.23
C LEU A 55 -2.84 4.87 3.62
N ILE A 56 -2.93 5.43 2.42
CA ILE A 56 -1.79 5.98 1.69
C ILE A 56 -1.84 7.50 1.85
N THR A 57 -0.82 8.07 2.47
CA THR A 57 -0.65 9.50 2.62
C THR A 57 0.48 9.96 1.69
N VAL A 58 0.13 10.74 0.68
CA VAL A 58 1.07 11.26 -0.30
C VAL A 58 1.33 12.72 0.01
N LYS A 59 2.58 13.06 0.32
CA LYS A 59 3.00 14.45 0.52
C LYS A 59 3.53 15.04 -0.78
N VAL A 60 2.91 16.09 -1.27
CA VAL A 60 3.28 16.75 -2.53
C VAL A 60 4.20 17.95 -2.32
N ARG A 61 5.15 18.19 -3.23
CA ARG A 61 5.99 19.40 -3.21
C ARG A 61 5.24 20.62 -3.73
N ASN A 62 4.53 20.44 -4.83
CA ASN A 62 3.93 21.53 -5.61
C ASN A 62 2.39 21.52 -5.48
N LYS A 63 1.66 21.66 -6.59
CA LYS A 63 0.20 21.60 -6.60
C LYS A 63 -0.26 20.14 -6.65
N ILE A 64 -1.32 19.82 -5.92
CA ILE A 64 -1.99 18.51 -5.97
C ILE A 64 -2.52 18.22 -7.40
N GLU A 65 -2.80 19.26 -8.17
CA GLU A 65 -3.25 19.18 -9.57
C GLU A 65 -2.17 18.61 -10.51
N ASP A 66 -0.89 18.79 -10.18
CA ASP A 66 0.24 18.30 -10.98
C ASP A 66 0.53 16.80 -10.74
N LEU A 67 -0.14 16.21 -9.75
CA LEU A 67 -0.05 14.79 -9.45
C LEU A 67 -0.80 13.98 -10.51
N LYS A 68 -0.09 13.57 -11.56
CA LYS A 68 -0.61 12.64 -12.59
C LYS A 68 -0.74 11.21 -12.08
N ILE A 69 -1.44 10.99 -10.96
CA ILE A 69 -1.77 9.64 -10.48
C ILE A 69 -3.14 9.24 -11.02
N ASN A 70 -3.16 8.21 -11.86
CA ASN A 70 -4.40 7.53 -12.20
C ASN A 70 -4.82 6.63 -11.01
N LYS A 71 -5.81 7.08 -10.23
CA LYS A 71 -6.29 6.38 -9.03
C LYS A 71 -6.74 4.95 -9.34
N ASP A 72 -7.55 4.74 -10.38
CA ASP A 72 -8.06 3.40 -10.71
C ASP A 72 -6.94 2.43 -11.08
N LYS A 73 -5.94 2.91 -11.83
CA LYS A 73 -4.76 2.11 -12.17
C LYS A 73 -3.95 1.77 -10.92
N LEU A 74 -3.73 2.75 -10.04
CA LEU A 74 -2.99 2.54 -8.79
C LEU A 74 -3.69 1.54 -7.87
N LEU A 75 -5.01 1.67 -7.69
CA LEU A 75 -5.79 0.73 -6.87
C LEU A 75 -5.72 -0.69 -7.42
N LYS A 76 -5.89 -0.88 -8.74
CA LYS A 76 -5.74 -2.18 -9.39
C LYS A 76 -4.32 -2.74 -9.24
N SER A 77 -3.29 -1.90 -9.35
CA SER A 77 -1.90 -2.32 -9.16
C SER A 77 -1.62 -2.75 -7.73
N ILE A 78 -2.14 -2.05 -6.73
CA ILE A 78 -1.99 -2.42 -5.32
C ILE A 78 -2.67 -3.76 -5.05
N ASP A 79 -3.93 -3.92 -5.48
CA ASP A 79 -4.69 -5.17 -5.31
C ASP A 79 -3.98 -6.36 -5.96
N LYS A 80 -3.52 -6.19 -7.21
CA LYS A 80 -2.75 -7.21 -7.93
C LYS A 80 -1.45 -7.56 -7.22
N ASN A 81 -0.66 -6.57 -6.81
CA ASN A 81 0.64 -6.81 -6.19
C ASN A 81 0.49 -7.50 -4.83
N LEU A 82 -0.50 -7.11 -4.02
CA LEU A 82 -0.75 -7.75 -2.72
C LEU A 82 -1.26 -9.18 -2.90
N SER A 83 -2.19 -9.39 -3.83
CA SER A 83 -2.72 -10.73 -4.15
C SER A 83 -1.63 -11.67 -4.67
N GLN A 84 -0.71 -11.17 -5.52
CA GLN A 84 0.36 -11.98 -6.10
C GLN A 84 1.52 -12.25 -5.12
N THR A 85 1.80 -11.33 -4.20
CA THR A 85 2.98 -11.42 -3.32
C THR A 85 2.68 -12.17 -2.02
N ILE A 86 1.52 -11.91 -1.42
CA ILE A 86 1.17 -12.40 -0.07
C ILE A 86 -0.24 -13.01 0.02
N SER A 87 -0.96 -13.13 -1.10
CA SER A 87 -2.31 -13.71 -1.16
C SER A 87 -3.33 -13.02 -0.23
N ILE A 88 -3.19 -11.72 -0.01
CA ILE A 88 -4.12 -10.90 0.79
C ILE A 88 -4.83 -9.90 -0.11
N LYS A 89 -6.15 -9.81 0.06
CA LYS A 89 -6.99 -8.81 -0.61
C LYS A 89 -7.34 -7.67 0.36
N PRO A 90 -7.00 -6.41 0.07
CA PRO A 90 -7.42 -5.29 0.89
C PRO A 90 -8.94 -5.10 0.81
N LYS A 91 -9.56 -4.83 1.95
CA LYS A 91 -10.99 -4.50 2.03
C LYS A 91 -11.26 -3.05 1.63
N ASN A 92 -10.34 -2.16 1.98
CA ASN A 92 -10.40 -0.76 1.58
C ASN A 92 -9.00 -0.17 1.39
N ILE A 93 -8.88 0.74 0.41
CA ILE A 93 -7.67 1.50 0.13
C ILE A 93 -8.06 2.97 0.03
N ASN A 94 -7.62 3.78 1.00
CA ASN A 94 -7.82 5.22 1.01
C ASN A 94 -6.52 5.94 0.65
N ILE A 95 -6.63 6.97 -0.20
CA ILE A 95 -5.50 7.81 -0.61
C ILE A 95 -5.79 9.24 -0.18
N SER A 96 -4.93 9.79 0.67
CA SER A 96 -4.98 11.18 1.15
C SER A 96 -3.77 11.96 0.63
N TYR A 97 -3.98 13.21 0.24
CA TYR A 97 -2.93 14.10 -0.22
C TYR A 97 -2.73 15.23 0.79
N ILE A 98 -1.48 15.45 1.18
CA ILE A 98 -1.09 16.51 2.11
C ILE A 98 -0.05 17.39 1.41
N LYS A 99 -0.16 18.71 1.60
CA LYS A 99 0.83 19.68 1.15
C LYS A 99 1.85 19.92 2.26
#